data_AF-A0A7K1T986-F1
#
_entry.id   AF-A0A7K1T986-F1
#
_cell.length_a   1.000
_cell.length_b   1.000
_cell.length_c   1.000
_cell.angle_alpha   90.00
_cell.angle_beta   90.00
_cell.angle_gamma   90.00
#
_symmetry.space_group_name_H-M   'P 1'
#
loop_
_entity.id
_entity.type
_entity.pdbx_description
1 polymer ?
#
loop_
_entity_poly.entity_id
_entity_poly.type
_entity_poly.pdbx_seq_one_letter_code
_entity_poly.pdbx_strand_id
1 'polypeptide(L)'
;MLQSSLIGGSADLAAVAAGARRIQAPENSDAVARIQQALICCGFELPSSGIDGHFGDETGRAVVAFKTARNLFPNDPVVGVGTTARLDLEVAYLEGVECEDVFEQPPILASDSYFGGILDNLHPDRGIPDKILRFFELSDEFCFPLSPLFGTQVSSLLGRLVEPKFKDDYCQLQAPCTTNDFFDIANSPQPYTDFLRTHNPAVPEATIVATGSSVRPDIMRHSANLPDWYEIKPLSPSGVTEWLLKARQLNANYLGTFPYLPGKRYNPSREIELGTFFTIEGENLQIFIEPSRPALGMILYRICVRGDYVKYFNRVRLTAGILAILVALAPELLAVGATAAEVAAFVETITALAAQVGAVLPALTLAL
;
A
#
# COMPACT_ATOMS: atom_id res chain seq x y z
N MET A 1 12.93 -20.16 -12.92
CA MET A 1 13.20 -19.91 -11.49
C MET A 1 12.24 -18.83 -11.05
N LEU A 2 11.72 -18.90 -9.83
CA LEU A 2 10.84 -17.86 -9.29
C LEU A 2 11.66 -16.57 -9.06
N GLN A 3 11.09 -15.41 -9.38
CA GLN A 3 11.77 -14.12 -9.52
C GLN A 3 11.59 -13.21 -8.30
N SER A 4 10.41 -13.22 -7.67
CA SER A 4 10.10 -12.31 -6.56
C SER A 4 10.83 -12.70 -5.28
N SER A 5 11.13 -11.71 -4.44
CA SER A 5 11.73 -11.94 -3.13
C SER A 5 10.80 -12.74 -2.19
N LEU A 6 9.50 -12.55 -2.35
CA LEU A 6 8.46 -13.17 -1.53
C LEU A 6 8.23 -14.65 -1.87
N ILE A 7 8.09 -14.99 -3.16
CA ILE A 7 7.75 -16.35 -3.60
C ILE A 7 9.03 -17.16 -3.87
N GLY A 8 10.07 -16.55 -4.44
CA GLY A 8 11.31 -17.22 -4.82
C GLY A 8 12.13 -17.79 -3.67
N GLY A 9 11.98 -17.23 -2.45
CA GLY A 9 12.67 -17.72 -1.25
C GLY A 9 12.08 -18.98 -0.60
N SER A 10 11.01 -19.58 -1.15
CA SER A 10 10.32 -20.73 -0.55
C SER A 10 10.56 -22.03 -1.31
N ALA A 11 11.17 -23.03 -0.65
CA ALA A 11 11.34 -24.36 -1.21
C ALA A 11 10.01 -25.04 -1.55
N ASP A 12 8.98 -24.82 -0.72
CA ASP A 12 7.65 -25.33 -0.95
C ASP A 12 7.00 -24.73 -2.20
N LEU A 13 7.09 -23.42 -2.37
CA LEU A 13 6.54 -22.76 -3.56
C LEU A 13 7.35 -23.08 -4.82
N ALA A 14 8.66 -23.31 -4.69
CA ALA A 14 9.47 -23.85 -5.78
C ALA A 14 9.00 -25.26 -6.18
N ALA A 15 8.65 -26.13 -5.22
CA ALA A 15 8.07 -27.44 -5.51
C ALA A 15 6.69 -27.34 -6.19
N VAL A 16 5.86 -26.37 -5.80
CA VAL A 16 4.58 -26.08 -6.47
C VAL A 16 4.81 -25.60 -7.90
N ALA A 17 5.75 -24.67 -8.11
CA ALA A 17 6.12 -24.17 -9.44
C ALA A 17 6.70 -25.28 -10.35
N ALA A 18 7.39 -26.26 -9.76
CA ALA A 18 7.89 -27.45 -10.47
C ALA A 18 6.81 -28.51 -10.73
N GLY A 19 5.57 -28.32 -10.25
CA GLY A 19 4.47 -29.26 -10.40
C GLY A 19 4.56 -30.49 -9.50
N ALA A 20 5.52 -30.54 -8.57
CA ALA A 20 5.68 -31.62 -7.60
C ALA A 20 4.66 -31.55 -6.46
N ARG A 21 4.01 -30.40 -6.28
CA ARG A 21 3.06 -30.13 -5.19
C ARG A 21 1.95 -29.16 -5.64
N ARG A 22 0.84 -29.14 -4.89
CA ARG A 22 -0.20 -28.09 -4.92
C ARG A 22 -0.56 -27.70 -3.48
N ILE A 23 -1.00 -26.47 -3.27
CA ILE A 23 -1.46 -25.95 -1.98
C ILE A 23 -2.96 -25.66 -2.08
N GLN A 24 -3.75 -26.16 -1.13
CA GLN A 24 -5.21 -26.02 -1.08
C GLN A 24 -5.73 -26.27 0.34
N ALA A 25 -6.98 -25.92 0.62
CA ALA A 25 -7.58 -26.14 1.93
C ALA A 25 -7.76 -27.65 2.26
N PRO A 26 -7.61 -28.06 3.54
CA PRO A 26 -7.01 -27.30 4.64
C PRO A 26 -5.48 -27.46 4.63
N GLU A 27 -4.75 -26.36 4.84
CA GLU A 27 -3.30 -26.41 4.99
C GLU A 27 -2.84 -25.34 6.00
N ASN A 28 -1.79 -25.64 6.78
CA ASN A 28 -1.08 -24.66 7.60
C ASN A 28 0.40 -24.69 7.22
N SER A 29 0.94 -23.62 6.64
CA SER A 29 2.36 -23.55 6.28
C SER A 29 2.85 -22.12 6.04
N ASP A 30 4.16 -21.92 6.14
CA ASP A 30 4.82 -20.67 5.73
C ASP A 30 4.57 -20.36 4.24
N ALA A 31 4.39 -21.38 3.41
CA ALA A 31 4.06 -21.20 1.99
C ALA A 31 2.67 -20.57 1.82
N VAL A 32 1.68 -20.97 2.63
CA VAL A 32 0.36 -20.33 2.66
C VAL A 32 0.48 -18.87 3.10
N ALA A 33 1.27 -18.56 4.13
CA ALA A 33 1.46 -17.17 4.58
C ALA A 33 2.05 -16.29 3.47
N ARG A 34 3.00 -16.82 2.70
CA ARG A 34 3.57 -16.13 1.52
C ARG A 34 2.57 -15.94 0.39
N ILE A 35 1.70 -16.92 0.15
CA ILE A 35 0.58 -16.80 -0.82
C ILE A 35 -0.39 -15.71 -0.38
N GLN A 36 -0.80 -15.71 0.88
CA GLN A 36 -1.69 -14.68 1.46
C GLN A 36 -1.07 -13.29 1.33
N GLN A 37 0.23 -13.18 1.65
CA GLN A 37 0.98 -11.93 1.47
C GLN A 37 1.00 -11.48 0.00
N ALA A 38 1.29 -12.39 -0.94
CA ALA A 38 1.34 -12.07 -2.37
C ALA A 38 -0.02 -11.65 -2.92
N LEU A 39 -1.10 -12.31 -2.48
CA LEU A 39 -2.47 -11.93 -2.82
C LEU A 39 -2.76 -10.48 -2.39
N ILE A 40 -2.41 -10.13 -1.15
CA ILE A 40 -2.58 -8.75 -0.64
C ILE A 40 -1.74 -7.76 -1.45
N CYS A 41 -0.47 -8.08 -1.77
CA CYS A 41 0.36 -7.23 -2.65
C CYS A 41 -0.29 -6.98 -4.01
N CYS A 42 -0.97 -7.98 -4.57
CA CYS A 42 -1.70 -7.88 -5.84
C CYS A 42 -3.11 -7.25 -5.69
N GLY A 43 -3.49 -6.76 -4.51
CA GLY A 43 -4.78 -6.10 -4.25
C GLY A 43 -5.94 -7.04 -3.89
N PHE A 44 -5.67 -8.29 -3.51
CA PHE A 44 -6.70 -9.26 -3.09
C PHE A 44 -6.74 -9.37 -1.57
N GLU A 45 -7.87 -8.95 -1.00
CA GLU A 45 -8.04 -8.81 0.44
C GLU A 45 -8.32 -10.13 1.18
N LEU A 46 -7.89 -10.19 2.44
CA LEU A 46 -8.13 -11.25 3.43
C LEU A 46 -8.62 -10.62 4.76
N PRO A 47 -9.77 -9.92 4.76
CA PRO A 47 -10.14 -8.97 5.80
C PRO A 47 -10.46 -9.59 7.17
N SER A 48 -10.61 -10.92 7.25
CA SER A 48 -10.99 -11.64 8.46
C SER A 48 -9.79 -12.35 9.12
N SER A 49 -9.05 -13.15 8.37
CA SER A 49 -7.90 -13.93 8.82
C SER A 49 -6.57 -13.20 8.61
N GLY A 50 -6.47 -12.41 7.54
CA GLY A 50 -5.21 -11.78 7.14
C GLY A 50 -4.16 -12.81 6.73
N ILE A 51 -2.92 -12.58 7.15
CA ILE A 51 -1.76 -13.42 6.85
C ILE A 51 -1.49 -14.31 8.08
N ASP A 52 -2.22 -15.41 8.18
CA ASP A 52 -2.18 -16.36 9.31
C ASP A 52 -1.49 -17.68 8.98
N GLY A 53 -1.15 -17.92 7.70
CA GLY A 53 -0.57 -19.17 7.23
C GLY A 53 -1.57 -20.34 7.15
N HIS A 54 -2.86 -20.09 7.36
CA HIS A 54 -3.93 -21.07 7.27
C HIS A 54 -4.71 -20.94 5.95
N PHE A 55 -4.68 -21.98 5.12
CA PHE A 55 -5.45 -22.02 3.88
C PHE A 55 -6.87 -22.49 4.19
N GLY A 56 -7.72 -21.53 4.55
CA GLY A 56 -9.16 -21.72 4.72
C GLY A 56 -9.99 -21.15 3.58
N ASP A 57 -11.29 -21.02 3.82
CA ASP A 57 -12.26 -20.53 2.81
C ASP A 57 -11.93 -19.11 2.32
N GLU A 58 -11.43 -18.23 3.19
CA GLU A 58 -11.08 -16.85 2.81
C GLU A 58 -9.91 -16.83 1.82
N THR A 59 -8.82 -17.55 2.12
CA THR A 59 -7.68 -17.70 1.20
C THR A 59 -8.11 -18.38 -0.11
N GLY A 60 -8.95 -19.42 -0.04
CA GLY A 60 -9.50 -20.08 -1.23
C GLY A 60 -10.29 -19.11 -2.13
N ARG A 61 -11.15 -18.27 -1.56
CA ARG A 61 -11.89 -17.23 -2.31
C ARG A 61 -10.95 -16.20 -2.92
N ALA A 62 -9.94 -15.74 -2.18
CA ALA A 62 -8.95 -14.78 -2.70
C ALA A 62 -8.15 -15.38 -3.88
N VAL A 63 -7.77 -16.66 -3.80
CA VAL A 63 -7.13 -17.38 -4.92
C VAL A 63 -8.03 -17.44 -6.15
N VAL A 64 -9.32 -17.76 -5.98
CA VAL A 64 -10.29 -17.78 -7.09
C VAL A 64 -10.51 -16.38 -7.68
N ALA A 65 -10.60 -15.35 -6.84
CA ALA A 65 -10.71 -13.96 -7.31
C ALA A 65 -9.47 -13.55 -8.12
N PHE A 66 -8.27 -13.86 -7.62
CA PHE A 66 -7.01 -13.64 -8.34
C PHE A 66 -6.98 -14.34 -9.69
N LYS A 67 -7.31 -15.64 -9.71
CA LYS A 67 -7.37 -16.41 -10.95
C LYS A 67 -8.39 -15.86 -11.94
N THR A 68 -9.56 -15.46 -11.46
CA THR A 68 -10.62 -14.84 -12.28
C THR A 68 -10.11 -13.54 -12.91
N ALA A 69 -9.51 -12.66 -12.10
CA ALA A 69 -8.99 -11.38 -12.56
C ALA A 69 -7.78 -11.52 -13.52
N ARG A 70 -7.15 -12.70 -13.57
CA ARG A 70 -5.98 -13.01 -14.42
C ARG A 70 -6.26 -14.08 -15.47
N ASN A 71 -7.53 -14.47 -15.67
CA ASN A 71 -7.95 -15.51 -16.61
C ASN A 71 -7.16 -16.83 -16.47
N LEU A 72 -6.85 -17.23 -15.24
CA LEU A 72 -6.13 -18.47 -14.95
C LEU A 72 -7.09 -19.64 -14.77
N PHE A 73 -6.76 -20.78 -15.40
CA PHE A 73 -7.54 -22.00 -15.33
C PHE A 73 -6.70 -23.19 -14.81
N PRO A 74 -7.30 -24.13 -14.05
CA PRO A 74 -8.68 -24.11 -13.54
C PRO A 74 -8.90 -23.00 -12.50
N ASN A 75 -10.10 -22.41 -12.54
CA ASN A 75 -10.52 -21.36 -11.60
C ASN A 75 -11.05 -21.95 -10.28
N ASP A 76 -10.24 -22.82 -9.68
CA ASP A 76 -10.49 -23.52 -8.41
C ASP A 76 -9.68 -22.88 -7.26
N PRO A 77 -10.02 -23.12 -5.98
CA PRO A 77 -9.27 -22.61 -4.83
C PRO A 77 -7.98 -23.41 -4.56
N VAL A 78 -7.20 -23.69 -5.62
CA VAL A 78 -5.97 -24.48 -5.57
C VAL A 78 -4.81 -23.68 -6.15
N VAL A 79 -3.73 -23.55 -5.39
CA VAL A 79 -2.49 -22.93 -5.86
C VAL A 79 -1.60 -24.01 -6.47
N GLY A 80 -1.54 -24.02 -7.80
CA GLY A 80 -0.65 -24.87 -8.59
C GLY A 80 0.32 -24.04 -9.45
N VAL A 81 1.04 -24.70 -10.35
CA VAL A 81 2.09 -24.12 -11.21
C VAL A 81 1.72 -22.75 -11.78
N GLY A 82 0.60 -22.63 -12.49
CA GLY A 82 0.20 -21.37 -13.14
C GLY A 82 -0.15 -20.26 -12.16
N THR A 83 -0.71 -20.60 -10.99
CA THR A 83 -1.05 -19.63 -9.95
C THR A 83 0.20 -19.11 -9.25
N THR A 84 1.12 -19.99 -8.89
CA THR A 84 2.40 -19.61 -8.28
C THR A 84 3.24 -18.78 -9.25
N ALA A 85 3.34 -19.19 -10.51
CA ALA A 85 4.07 -18.42 -11.53
C ALA A 85 3.47 -17.02 -11.73
N ARG A 86 2.13 -16.88 -11.75
CA ARG A 86 1.51 -15.57 -11.92
C ARG A 86 1.69 -14.67 -10.69
N LEU A 87 1.52 -15.20 -9.47
CA LEU A 87 1.77 -14.44 -8.24
C LEU A 87 3.22 -13.98 -8.18
N ASP A 88 4.16 -14.87 -8.50
CA ASP A 88 5.59 -14.55 -8.52
C ASP A 88 5.92 -13.44 -9.52
N LEU A 89 5.42 -13.54 -10.76
CA LEU A 89 5.61 -12.53 -11.79
C LEU A 89 5.06 -11.15 -11.38
N GLU A 90 3.84 -11.11 -10.84
CA GLU A 90 3.20 -9.85 -10.42
C GLU A 90 3.90 -9.23 -9.22
N VAL A 91 4.29 -10.03 -8.22
CA VAL A 91 5.02 -9.51 -7.06
C VAL A 91 6.41 -9.03 -7.49
N ALA A 92 7.11 -9.75 -8.36
CA ALA A 92 8.41 -9.32 -8.89
C ALA A 92 8.30 -7.97 -9.62
N TYR A 93 7.26 -7.80 -10.46
CA TYR A 93 6.97 -6.52 -11.10
C TYR A 93 6.75 -5.39 -10.09
N LEU A 94 5.94 -5.63 -9.06
CA LEU A 94 5.68 -4.66 -7.98
C LEU A 94 6.90 -4.39 -7.09
N GLU A 95 7.91 -5.26 -7.10
CA GLU A 95 9.22 -5.06 -6.48
C GLU A 95 10.19 -4.26 -7.38
N GLY A 96 9.76 -3.87 -8.58
CA GLY A 96 10.58 -3.15 -9.57
C GLY A 96 11.51 -4.07 -10.37
N VAL A 97 11.25 -5.38 -10.39
CA VAL A 97 12.00 -6.32 -11.23
C VAL A 97 11.46 -6.26 -12.65
N GLU A 98 12.34 -5.99 -13.60
CA GLU A 98 12.01 -6.06 -15.01
C GLU A 98 11.72 -7.51 -15.43
N CYS A 99 10.51 -7.75 -15.91
CA CYS A 99 10.04 -9.08 -16.28
C CYS A 99 9.43 -9.01 -17.69
N GLU A 100 10.10 -9.55 -18.71
CA GLU A 100 9.62 -9.45 -20.11
C GLU A 100 8.19 -10.01 -20.30
N ASP A 101 7.81 -11.03 -19.53
CA ASP A 101 6.48 -11.65 -19.57
C ASP A 101 5.33 -10.69 -19.19
N VAL A 102 5.63 -9.54 -18.55
CA VAL A 102 4.60 -8.54 -18.17
C VAL A 102 4.21 -7.61 -19.30
N PHE A 103 5.03 -7.47 -20.36
CA PHE A 103 4.80 -6.45 -21.40
C PHE A 103 3.51 -6.65 -22.19
N GLU A 104 2.98 -7.88 -22.21
CA GLU A 104 1.71 -8.23 -22.84
C GLU A 104 0.56 -8.42 -21.82
N GLN A 105 0.74 -7.91 -20.60
CA GLN A 105 -0.23 -8.03 -19.52
C GLN A 105 -0.64 -6.64 -19.00
N PRO A 106 -1.54 -5.92 -19.69
CA PRO A 106 -1.97 -4.57 -19.28
C PRO A 106 -2.44 -4.46 -17.83
N PRO A 107 -3.19 -5.43 -17.24
CA PRO A 107 -3.57 -5.36 -15.83
C PRO A 107 -2.38 -5.38 -14.85
N ILE A 108 -1.27 -6.04 -15.22
CA ILE A 108 -0.05 -6.06 -14.40
C ILE A 108 0.68 -4.73 -14.55
N LEU A 109 0.87 -4.26 -15.79
CA LEU A 109 1.51 -2.97 -16.07
C LEU A 109 0.79 -1.81 -15.35
N ALA A 110 -0.54 -1.83 -15.35
CA ALA A 110 -1.38 -0.85 -14.68
C ALA A 110 -1.31 -0.92 -13.14
N SER A 111 -0.84 -2.03 -12.56
CA SER A 111 -0.71 -2.18 -11.10
C SER A 111 0.41 -1.35 -10.50
N ASP A 112 1.42 -0.97 -11.30
CA ASP A 112 2.41 0.07 -10.99
C ASP A 112 2.74 0.84 -12.27
N SER A 113 1.93 1.86 -12.58
CA SER A 113 2.11 2.67 -13.79
C SER A 113 3.38 3.52 -13.78
N TYR A 114 3.97 3.78 -12.61
CA TYR A 114 5.24 4.48 -12.54
C TYR A 114 6.34 3.58 -13.10
N PHE A 115 6.42 2.33 -12.62
CA PHE A 115 7.37 1.37 -13.15
C PHE A 115 7.06 0.99 -14.61
N GLY A 116 5.78 0.89 -14.98
CA GLY A 116 5.35 0.71 -16.37
C GLY A 116 5.89 1.80 -17.31
N GLY A 117 5.85 3.07 -16.88
CA GLY A 117 6.45 4.16 -17.64
C GLY A 117 7.99 4.18 -17.64
N ILE A 118 8.66 3.57 -16.67
CA ILE A 118 10.11 3.33 -16.72
C ILE A 118 10.43 2.29 -17.79
N LEU A 119 9.67 1.19 -17.82
CA LEU A 119 9.84 0.13 -18.80
C LEU A 119 9.61 0.63 -20.22
N ASP A 120 8.68 1.56 -20.44
CA ASP A 120 8.51 2.23 -21.74
C ASP A 120 9.79 2.95 -22.21
N ASN A 121 10.48 3.64 -21.31
CA ASN A 121 11.74 4.31 -21.66
C ASN A 121 12.85 3.31 -22.03
N LEU A 122 12.84 2.13 -21.40
CA LEU A 122 13.80 1.06 -21.67
C LEU A 122 13.44 0.26 -22.95
N HIS A 123 12.14 0.14 -23.24
CA HIS A 123 11.57 -0.67 -24.33
C HIS A 123 10.53 0.11 -25.15
N PRO A 124 10.95 1.19 -25.85
CA PRO A 124 10.03 2.11 -26.52
C PRO A 124 9.26 1.48 -27.69
N ASP A 125 9.68 0.32 -28.18
CA ASP A 125 9.03 -0.45 -29.23
C ASP A 125 7.81 -1.25 -28.75
N ARG A 126 7.58 -1.33 -27.43
CA ARG A 126 6.55 -2.18 -26.83
C ARG A 126 5.19 -1.52 -26.64
N GLY A 127 5.09 -0.20 -26.83
CA GLY A 127 3.84 0.56 -26.71
C GLY A 127 3.20 0.44 -25.33
N ILE A 128 4.01 0.42 -24.26
CA ILE A 128 3.55 0.19 -22.89
C ILE A 128 2.54 1.26 -22.43
N PRO A 129 2.74 2.58 -22.68
CA PRO A 129 1.81 3.61 -22.26
C PRO A 129 0.43 3.43 -22.89
N ASP A 130 0.35 3.10 -24.18
CA ASP A 130 -0.93 2.87 -24.86
C ASP A 130 -1.69 1.68 -24.25
N LYS A 131 -0.97 0.62 -23.89
CA LYS A 131 -1.57 -0.55 -23.22
C LYS A 131 -2.15 -0.19 -21.86
N ILE A 132 -1.41 0.60 -21.08
CA ILE A 132 -1.84 1.08 -19.75
C ILE A 132 -3.03 2.05 -19.87
N LEU A 133 -2.95 3.03 -20.77
CA LEU A 133 -3.99 4.04 -20.94
C LEU A 133 -5.29 3.43 -21.45
N ARG A 134 -5.25 2.51 -22.42
CA ARG A 134 -6.45 1.78 -22.86
C ARG A 134 -7.07 0.95 -21.75
N PHE A 135 -6.26 0.42 -20.83
CA PHE A 135 -6.78 -0.26 -19.65
C PHE A 135 -7.53 0.71 -18.73
N PHE A 136 -7.01 1.93 -18.56
CA PHE A 136 -7.67 2.97 -17.76
C PHE A 136 -8.86 3.64 -18.45
N GLU A 137 -8.92 3.72 -19.78
CA GLU A 137 -10.10 4.24 -20.51
C GLU A 137 -11.40 3.48 -20.18
N LEU A 138 -11.29 2.30 -19.58
CA LEU A 138 -12.40 1.50 -19.09
C LEU A 138 -12.86 1.87 -17.66
N SER A 139 -12.20 2.84 -17.02
CA SER A 139 -12.36 3.25 -15.62
C SER A 139 -12.56 4.77 -15.50
N ASP A 140 -13.30 5.20 -14.49
CA ASP A 140 -13.46 6.63 -14.16
C ASP A 140 -12.27 7.20 -13.36
N GLU A 141 -11.36 6.32 -12.94
CA GLU A 141 -10.20 6.64 -12.11
C GLU A 141 -8.96 5.84 -12.49
N PHE A 142 -7.80 6.45 -12.26
CA PHE A 142 -6.47 5.86 -12.37
C PHE A 142 -5.84 5.82 -10.98
N CYS A 143 -5.45 4.64 -10.51
CA CYS A 143 -4.77 4.48 -9.22
C CYS A 143 -3.39 3.87 -9.39
N PHE A 144 -2.44 4.32 -8.58
CA PHE A 144 -1.08 3.81 -8.56
C PHE A 144 -0.56 3.66 -7.12
N PRO A 145 0.22 2.60 -6.84
CA PRO A 145 0.88 2.42 -5.56
C PRO A 145 2.06 3.40 -5.44
N LEU A 146 2.58 3.55 -4.21
CA LEU A 146 3.91 4.13 -4.05
C LEU A 146 4.95 3.06 -4.39
N SER A 147 5.38 3.08 -5.65
CA SER A 147 6.43 2.21 -6.19
C SER A 147 7.64 2.17 -5.25
N PRO A 148 8.27 1.01 -5.02
CA PRO A 148 9.48 0.92 -4.19
C PRO A 148 10.63 1.79 -4.72
N LEU A 149 10.59 2.12 -6.02
CA LEU A 149 11.58 2.97 -6.69
C LEU A 149 11.54 4.44 -6.26
N PHE A 150 10.47 4.90 -5.59
CA PHE A 150 10.43 6.25 -5.03
C PHE A 150 11.38 6.45 -3.85
N GLY A 151 11.83 5.36 -3.20
CA GLY A 151 12.74 5.41 -2.07
C GLY A 151 12.10 5.87 -0.76
N THR A 152 12.83 5.66 0.34
CA THR A 152 12.32 5.84 1.72
C THR A 152 11.95 7.28 2.05
N GLN A 153 12.65 8.27 1.48
CA GLN A 153 12.38 9.68 1.72
C GLN A 153 11.00 10.10 1.20
N VAL A 154 10.68 9.74 -0.04
CA VAL A 154 9.37 10.03 -0.66
C VAL A 154 8.26 9.33 0.11
N SER A 155 8.43 8.04 0.43
CA SER A 155 7.44 7.28 1.20
C SER A 155 7.20 7.86 2.60
N SER A 156 8.26 8.28 3.31
CA SER A 156 8.14 8.87 4.66
C SER A 156 7.37 10.19 4.65
N LEU A 157 7.63 11.04 3.64
CA LEU A 157 6.96 12.34 3.52
C LEU A 157 5.51 12.19 3.11
N LEU A 158 5.21 11.28 2.17
CA LEU A 158 3.82 10.98 1.80
C LEU A 158 3.05 10.34 2.97
N GLY A 159 3.69 9.53 3.81
CA GLY A 159 3.10 9.06 5.08
C GLY A 159 2.58 10.22 5.94
N ARG A 160 3.39 11.26 6.13
CA ARG A 160 2.99 12.47 6.89
C ARG A 160 1.84 13.26 6.27
N LEU A 161 1.71 13.23 4.95
CA LEU A 161 0.56 13.83 4.27
C LEU A 161 -0.73 13.02 4.50
N VAL A 162 -0.59 11.70 4.51
CA VAL A 162 -1.69 10.73 4.50
C VAL A 162 -2.25 10.47 5.89
N GLU A 163 -1.40 10.32 6.91
CA GLU A 163 -1.78 9.98 8.28
C GLU A 163 -2.80 10.97 8.91
N PRO A 164 -2.65 12.30 8.78
CA PRO A 164 -3.66 13.24 9.28
C PRO A 164 -5.03 13.07 8.61
N LYS A 165 -5.06 12.71 7.33
CA LYS A 165 -6.32 12.49 6.60
C LYS A 165 -7.03 11.23 7.08
N PHE A 166 -6.29 10.16 7.35
CA PHE A 166 -6.83 8.95 8.00
C PHE A 166 -7.34 9.22 9.42
N LYS A 167 -6.65 10.06 10.20
CA LYS A 167 -7.15 10.50 11.50
C LYS A 167 -8.51 11.18 11.35
N ASP A 168 -8.63 12.16 10.44
CA ASP A 168 -9.88 12.89 10.25
C ASP A 168 -11.02 11.95 9.81
N ASP A 169 -10.75 11.04 8.87
CA ASP A 169 -11.70 10.01 8.44
C ASP A 169 -12.12 9.07 9.59
N TYR A 170 -11.13 8.58 10.36
CA TYR A 170 -11.38 7.75 11.54
C TYR A 170 -12.28 8.44 12.56
N CYS A 171 -12.01 9.72 12.86
CA CYS A 171 -12.80 10.52 13.79
C CYS A 171 -14.23 10.78 13.31
N GLN A 172 -14.44 10.84 11.99
CA GLN A 172 -15.78 10.98 11.41
C GLN A 172 -16.57 9.67 11.50
N LEU A 173 -15.93 8.54 11.19
CA LEU A 173 -16.60 7.24 11.08
C LEU A 173 -16.77 6.50 12.42
N GLN A 174 -15.84 6.64 13.36
CA GLN A 174 -15.85 5.91 14.64
C GLN A 174 -16.44 6.71 15.81
N ALA A 175 -17.22 7.77 15.50
CA ALA A 175 -17.63 8.86 16.38
C ALA A 175 -16.47 9.82 16.73
N PRO A 176 -16.76 11.08 17.15
CA PRO A 176 -15.73 12.07 17.37
C PRO A 176 -14.62 11.54 18.26
N CYS A 177 -13.38 11.69 17.80
CA CYS A 177 -12.22 11.24 18.55
C CYS A 177 -12.17 11.88 19.93
N THR A 178 -11.72 11.08 20.89
CA THR A 178 -11.64 11.45 22.29
C THR A 178 -10.23 11.23 22.82
N THR A 179 -10.01 11.46 24.11
CA THR A 179 -8.76 11.07 24.79
C THR A 179 -8.52 9.56 24.81
N ASN A 180 -9.50 8.75 24.40
CA ASN A 180 -9.38 7.31 24.23
C ASN A 180 -8.78 6.89 22.88
N ASP A 181 -8.49 7.85 22.00
CA ASP A 181 -7.93 7.60 20.68
C ASP A 181 -6.52 8.20 20.61
N PHE A 182 -5.56 7.40 20.13
CA PHE A 182 -4.18 7.77 19.88
C PHE A 182 -3.91 7.74 18.38
N PHE A 183 -3.13 8.73 17.92
CA PHE A 183 -2.67 8.86 16.54
C PHE A 183 -1.17 9.16 16.55
N ASP A 184 -0.36 8.39 15.81
CA ASP A 184 1.12 8.57 15.74
C ASP A 184 1.53 9.72 14.81
N ILE A 185 0.89 10.88 14.94
CA ILE A 185 1.16 12.08 14.13
C ILE A 185 2.32 12.93 14.67
N ALA A 186 2.78 12.64 15.89
CA ALA A 186 3.84 13.39 16.54
C ALA A 186 5.19 12.70 16.33
N ASN A 187 6.23 13.47 16.00
CA ASN A 187 7.61 12.96 15.96
C ASN A 187 8.20 12.82 17.38
N SER A 188 7.49 12.12 18.27
CA SER A 188 7.87 11.87 19.67
C SER A 188 7.15 10.64 20.22
N PRO A 189 7.84 9.77 20.99
CA PRO A 189 7.21 8.62 21.65
C PRO A 189 6.36 9.01 22.87
N GLN A 190 6.48 10.26 23.36
CA GLN A 190 5.86 10.68 24.61
C GLN A 190 4.32 10.57 24.59
N PRO A 191 3.60 11.05 23.54
CA PRO A 191 2.13 10.98 23.52
C PRO A 191 1.60 9.54 23.59
N TYR A 192 2.31 8.59 22.98
CA TYR A 192 1.95 7.18 23.05
C TYR A 192 2.21 6.59 24.43
N THR A 193 3.34 6.94 25.04
CA THR A 193 3.66 6.52 26.41
C THR A 193 2.62 7.04 27.40
N ASP A 194 2.20 8.29 27.24
CA ASP A 194 1.16 8.91 28.05
C ASP A 194 -0.21 8.27 27.85
N PHE A 195 -0.53 7.90 26.60
CA PHE A 195 -1.74 7.15 26.27
C PHE A 195 -1.75 5.79 26.97
N LEU A 196 -0.68 5.01 26.85
CA LEU A 196 -0.55 3.71 27.52
C LEU A 196 -0.69 3.85 29.03
N ARG A 197 -0.03 4.84 29.64
CA ARG A 197 -0.10 5.11 31.08
C ARG A 197 -1.51 5.45 31.56
N THR A 198 -2.18 6.34 30.83
CA THR A 198 -3.52 6.82 31.17
C THR A 198 -4.54 5.69 31.15
N HIS A 199 -4.46 4.83 30.14
CA HIS A 199 -5.47 3.80 29.90
C HIS A 199 -5.16 2.43 30.50
N ASN A 200 -3.94 2.23 31.02
CA ASN A 200 -3.52 0.95 31.59
C ASN A 200 -2.85 1.15 32.96
N PRO A 201 -3.51 1.76 33.95
CA PRO A 201 -2.90 2.12 35.24
C PRO A 201 -2.44 0.91 36.08
N ALA A 202 -2.89 -0.30 35.74
CA ALA A 202 -2.46 -1.54 36.38
C ALA A 202 -1.14 -2.10 35.82
N VAL A 203 -0.67 -1.63 34.66
CA VAL A 203 0.59 -2.08 34.05
C VAL A 203 1.77 -1.38 34.74
N PRO A 204 2.86 -2.09 35.11
CA PRO A 204 4.01 -1.46 35.74
C PRO A 204 4.62 -0.35 34.87
N GLU A 205 4.97 0.80 35.48
CA GLU A 205 5.52 1.96 34.76
C GLU A 205 6.74 1.62 33.90
N ALA A 206 7.63 0.76 34.38
CA ALA A 206 8.79 0.30 33.60
C ALA A 206 8.39 -0.41 32.29
N THR A 207 7.27 -1.15 32.30
CA THR A 207 6.73 -1.83 31.12
C THR A 207 6.06 -0.84 30.18
N ILE A 208 5.34 0.15 30.71
CA ILE A 208 4.76 1.26 29.93
C ILE A 208 5.88 2.03 29.20
N VAL A 209 6.94 2.43 29.89
CA VAL A 209 8.06 3.19 29.30
C VAL A 209 8.81 2.36 28.25
N ALA A 210 9.05 1.07 28.53
CA ALA A 210 9.70 0.16 27.58
C ALA A 210 8.86 0.00 26.30
N THR A 211 7.54 -0.19 26.45
CA THR A 211 6.62 -0.34 25.31
C THR A 211 6.45 0.97 24.56
N GLY A 212 6.31 2.09 25.28
CA GLY A 212 6.14 3.43 24.73
C GLY A 212 7.33 3.90 23.88
N SER A 213 8.53 3.43 24.22
CA SER A 213 9.77 3.69 23.47
C SER A 213 10.01 2.71 22.31
N SER A 214 9.14 1.73 22.10
CA SER A 214 9.27 0.72 21.03
C SER A 214 8.48 1.11 19.77
N VAL A 215 8.03 0.12 18.99
CA VAL A 215 7.11 0.37 17.86
C VAL A 215 5.73 0.81 18.34
N ARG A 216 5.11 1.71 17.57
CA ARG A 216 3.81 2.31 17.86
C ARG A 216 2.89 2.15 16.66
N PRO A 217 1.61 1.80 16.83
CA PRO A 217 0.66 1.77 15.72
C PRO A 217 0.27 3.19 15.32
N ASP A 218 -0.18 3.37 14.08
CA ASP A 218 -0.55 4.70 13.59
C ASP A 218 -1.89 5.18 14.18
N ILE A 219 -2.81 4.24 14.47
CA ILE A 219 -4.07 4.50 15.17
C ILE A 219 -4.22 3.47 16.29
N MET A 220 -4.63 3.92 17.48
CA MET A 220 -5.03 3.02 18.57
C MET A 220 -6.24 3.60 19.30
N ARG A 221 -7.19 2.73 19.67
CA ARG A 221 -8.33 3.10 20.50
C ARG A 221 -8.39 2.24 21.75
N HIS A 222 -8.52 2.91 22.89
CA HIS A 222 -8.89 2.27 24.13
C HIS A 222 -10.42 2.26 24.25
N SER A 223 -11.02 1.08 24.36
CA SER A 223 -12.45 0.96 24.61
C SER A 223 -12.74 -0.26 25.47
N ALA A 224 -13.83 -0.21 26.24
CA ALA A 224 -14.20 -1.31 27.13
C ALA A 224 -14.55 -2.62 26.40
N ASN A 225 -15.01 -2.52 25.16
CA ASN A 225 -15.51 -3.69 24.41
C ASN A 225 -14.44 -4.29 23.49
N LEU A 226 -13.74 -3.44 22.73
CA LEU A 226 -12.77 -3.89 21.75
C LEU A 226 -11.68 -2.82 21.58
N PRO A 227 -10.67 -2.79 22.45
CA PRO A 227 -9.52 -1.93 22.25
C PRO A 227 -8.70 -2.47 21.06
N ASP A 228 -8.47 -1.63 20.07
CA ASP A 228 -7.88 -2.02 18.79
C ASP A 228 -6.82 -1.06 18.28
N TRP A 229 -5.96 -1.55 17.38
CA TRP A 229 -4.93 -0.77 16.70
C TRP A 229 -4.91 -1.01 15.19
N TYR A 230 -4.46 -0.01 14.44
CA TYR A 230 -4.30 -0.05 13.00
C TYR A 230 -2.95 0.54 12.59
N GLU A 231 -2.39 -0.01 11.53
CA GLU A 231 -1.18 0.45 10.85
C GLU A 231 -1.52 0.77 9.40
N ILE A 232 -1.04 1.92 8.92
CA ILE A 232 -1.30 2.48 7.61
C ILE A 232 -0.01 2.37 6.78
N LYS A 233 -0.10 1.73 5.62
CA LYS A 233 1.03 1.61 4.69
C LYS A 233 0.58 1.85 3.26
N PRO A 234 1.47 2.34 2.37
CA PRO A 234 1.16 2.28 0.95
C PRO A 234 1.02 0.82 0.51
N LEU A 235 0.13 0.56 -0.44
CA LEU A 235 -0.03 -0.75 -1.08
C LEU A 235 1.22 -1.03 -1.92
N SER A 236 2.14 -1.83 -1.40
CA SER A 236 3.32 -2.33 -2.13
C SER A 236 3.90 -3.57 -1.44
N PRO A 237 4.72 -4.38 -2.12
CA PRO A 237 5.38 -5.53 -1.48
C PRO A 237 6.21 -5.15 -0.24
N SER A 238 6.90 -4.00 -0.29
CA SER A 238 7.63 -3.48 0.85
C SER A 238 6.70 -2.99 1.96
N GLY A 239 5.61 -2.27 1.64
CA GLY A 239 4.63 -1.81 2.61
C GLY A 239 3.95 -2.96 3.36
N VAL A 240 3.57 -4.02 2.64
CA VAL A 240 2.99 -5.24 3.23
C VAL A 240 4.02 -5.96 4.13
N THR A 241 5.28 -6.05 3.69
CA THR A 241 6.36 -6.67 4.47
C THR A 241 6.67 -5.89 5.75
N GLU A 242 6.78 -4.56 5.66
CA GLU A 242 6.97 -3.68 6.81
C GLU A 242 5.82 -3.80 7.79
N TRP A 243 4.58 -3.83 7.29
CA TRP A 243 3.39 -4.05 8.12
C TRP A 243 3.51 -5.36 8.90
N LEU A 244 3.85 -6.48 8.23
CA LEU A 244 4.02 -7.78 8.89
C LEU A 244 5.07 -7.74 10.01
N LEU A 245 6.22 -7.10 9.76
CA LEU A 245 7.28 -6.96 10.75
C LEU A 245 6.82 -6.15 11.96
N LYS A 246 6.16 -5.01 11.72
CA LYS A 246 5.65 -4.13 12.79
C LYS A 246 4.51 -4.79 13.54
N ALA A 247 3.56 -5.43 12.85
CA ALA A 247 2.43 -6.16 13.45
C ALA A 247 2.90 -7.29 14.38
N ARG A 248 3.92 -8.06 13.99
CA ARG A 248 4.52 -9.08 14.88
C ARG A 248 5.08 -8.47 16.16
N GLN A 249 5.76 -7.34 16.06
CA GLN A 249 6.32 -6.64 17.21
C GLN A 249 5.23 -6.03 18.11
N LEU A 250 4.22 -5.37 17.51
CA LEU A 250 3.06 -4.84 18.24
C LEU A 250 2.31 -5.95 18.98
N ASN A 251 2.02 -7.06 18.30
CA ASN A 251 1.36 -8.21 18.93
C ASN A 251 2.20 -8.79 20.08
N ALA A 252 3.52 -8.89 19.92
CA ALA A 252 4.41 -9.35 20.99
C ALA A 252 4.43 -8.38 22.19
N ASN A 253 4.39 -7.07 21.95
CA ASN A 253 4.33 -6.05 22.99
C ASN A 253 3.02 -6.09 23.78
N TYR A 254 1.90 -6.38 23.11
CA TYR A 254 0.58 -6.35 23.75
C TYR A 254 0.20 -7.68 24.40
N LEU A 255 0.65 -8.80 23.85
CA LEU A 255 0.24 -10.13 24.31
C LEU A 255 0.49 -10.29 25.83
N GLY A 256 -0.59 -10.51 26.58
CA GLY A 256 -0.55 -10.72 28.03
C GLY A 256 -0.24 -9.48 28.87
N THR A 257 -0.01 -8.32 28.25
CA THR A 257 0.37 -7.07 28.94
C THR A 257 -0.64 -5.95 28.73
N PHE A 258 -1.09 -5.75 27.49
CA PHE A 258 -2.05 -4.72 27.10
C PHE A 258 -3.25 -5.37 26.38
N PRO A 259 -4.45 -4.78 26.44
CA PRO A 259 -5.65 -5.41 25.89
C PRO A 259 -5.80 -5.23 24.37
N TYR A 260 -4.91 -4.49 23.71
CA TYR A 260 -5.07 -4.07 22.30
C TYR A 260 -4.89 -5.22 21.32
N LEU A 261 -5.84 -5.35 20.40
CA LEU A 261 -5.83 -6.35 19.32
C LEU A 261 -5.74 -5.67 17.94
N PRO A 262 -5.27 -6.37 16.89
CA PRO A 262 -5.38 -5.88 15.53
C PRO A 262 -6.82 -5.52 15.17
N GLY A 263 -7.02 -4.33 14.63
CA GLY A 263 -8.34 -3.75 14.48
C GLY A 263 -9.21 -4.34 13.38
N LYS A 264 -10.53 -4.30 13.63
CA LYS A 264 -11.58 -4.92 12.80
C LYS A 264 -12.70 -3.97 12.39
N ARG A 265 -12.84 -2.84 13.09
CA ARG A 265 -14.04 -1.97 13.04
C ARG A 265 -13.87 -0.80 12.10
N TYR A 266 -12.70 -0.20 12.09
CA TYR A 266 -12.42 0.90 11.19
C TYR A 266 -12.33 0.36 9.77
N ASN A 267 -13.32 0.74 8.97
CA ASN A 267 -13.33 0.55 7.54
C ASN A 267 -13.28 1.95 6.94
N PRO A 268 -12.12 2.40 6.44
CA PRO A 268 -11.96 3.77 5.97
C PRO A 268 -12.98 4.14 4.89
N SER A 269 -13.23 5.43 4.72
CA SER A 269 -13.96 5.90 3.53
C SER A 269 -13.26 5.43 2.26
N ARG A 270 -14.05 5.11 1.24
CA ARG A 270 -13.53 4.64 -0.05
C ARG A 270 -12.58 5.64 -0.70
N GLU A 271 -12.82 6.92 -0.49
CA GLU A 271 -12.05 8.02 -1.06
C GLU A 271 -11.74 9.03 0.06
N ILE A 272 -10.48 9.43 0.18
CA ILE A 272 -10.04 10.49 1.08
C ILE A 272 -9.32 11.55 0.23
N GLU A 273 -9.93 12.72 0.07
CA GLU A 273 -9.46 13.75 -0.86
C GLU A 273 -8.12 14.38 -0.43
N LEU A 274 -7.19 14.49 -1.39
CA LEU A 274 -5.94 15.23 -1.24
C LEU A 274 -6.04 16.62 -1.87
N GLY A 275 -6.83 16.77 -2.93
CA GLY A 275 -7.16 18.06 -3.51
C GLY A 275 -7.51 17.99 -4.98
N THR A 276 -7.89 19.14 -5.53
CA THR A 276 -8.18 19.31 -6.95
C THR A 276 -7.08 20.17 -7.60
N PHE A 277 -6.56 19.73 -8.74
CA PHE A 277 -5.40 20.33 -9.40
C PHE A 277 -5.71 20.64 -10.85
N PHE A 278 -5.14 21.73 -11.34
CA PHE A 278 -5.27 22.16 -12.73
C PHE A 278 -3.92 22.19 -13.42
N THR A 279 -3.91 21.72 -14.67
CA THR A 279 -2.78 21.94 -15.59
C THR A 279 -2.88 23.31 -16.25
N ILE A 280 -1.79 23.79 -16.85
CA ILE A 280 -1.80 25.05 -17.63
C ILE A 280 -2.72 24.97 -18.87
N GLU A 281 -3.01 23.76 -19.34
CA GLU A 281 -3.90 23.48 -20.47
C GLU A 281 -5.38 23.31 -20.06
N GLY A 282 -5.67 23.40 -18.76
CA GLY A 282 -7.03 23.40 -18.21
C GLY A 282 -7.59 22.02 -17.83
N GLU A 283 -6.81 20.94 -17.95
CA GLU A 283 -7.18 19.62 -17.39
C GLU A 283 -7.42 19.73 -15.88
N ASN A 284 -8.55 19.19 -15.42
CA ASN A 284 -8.92 19.07 -14.02
C ASN A 284 -8.58 17.66 -13.49
N LEU A 285 -7.68 17.59 -12.51
CA LEU A 285 -7.22 16.37 -11.87
C LEU A 285 -7.61 16.39 -10.39
N GLN A 286 -8.58 15.58 -10.01
CA GLN A 286 -8.88 15.36 -8.59
C GLN A 286 -8.03 14.22 -8.07
N ILE A 287 -7.24 14.48 -7.03
CA ILE A 287 -6.31 13.54 -6.42
C ILE A 287 -6.85 13.13 -5.06
N PHE A 288 -6.90 11.83 -4.83
CA PHE A 288 -7.41 11.25 -3.59
C PHE A 288 -6.64 9.98 -3.22
N ILE A 289 -6.76 9.58 -1.96
CA ILE A 289 -6.30 8.30 -1.48
C ILE A 289 -7.46 7.33 -1.60
N GLU A 290 -7.20 6.13 -2.13
CA GLU A 290 -8.12 5.00 -2.01
C GLU A 290 -7.58 4.00 -0.97
N PRO A 291 -8.18 3.96 0.23
CA PRO A 291 -7.82 3.00 1.26
C PRO A 291 -8.46 1.63 1.06
N SER A 292 -7.82 0.62 1.64
CA SER A 292 -8.35 -0.74 1.80
C SER A 292 -7.96 -1.28 3.17
N ARG A 293 -8.75 -2.21 3.71
CA ARG A 293 -8.39 -2.97 4.92
C ARG A 293 -8.21 -4.45 4.56
N PRO A 294 -7.08 -4.81 3.95
CA PRO A 294 -6.88 -6.17 3.44
C PRO A 294 -6.67 -7.20 4.54
N ALA A 295 -6.34 -6.80 5.77
CA ALA A 295 -6.15 -7.70 6.90
C ALA A 295 -6.49 -7.00 8.22
N LEU A 296 -6.50 -7.75 9.32
CA LEU A 296 -6.74 -7.20 10.66
C LEU A 296 -5.65 -6.20 11.05
N GLY A 297 -6.05 -4.99 11.47
CA GLY A 297 -5.11 -3.92 11.85
C GLY A 297 -4.25 -3.41 10.69
N MET A 298 -4.56 -3.77 9.44
CA MET A 298 -3.82 -3.38 8.25
C MET A 298 -4.66 -2.47 7.37
N ILE A 299 -4.23 -1.23 7.23
CA ILE A 299 -4.78 -0.29 6.26
C ILE A 299 -3.74 -0.10 5.17
N LEU A 300 -4.11 -0.43 3.94
CA LEU A 300 -3.31 -0.12 2.77
C LEU A 300 -3.92 1.02 1.99
N TYR A 301 -3.10 1.79 1.29
CA TYR A 301 -3.58 2.86 0.44
C TYR A 301 -2.84 2.97 -0.89
N ARG A 302 -3.53 3.46 -1.89
CA ARG A 302 -2.96 3.91 -3.18
C ARG A 302 -3.39 5.33 -3.47
N ILE A 303 -2.63 6.03 -4.31
CA ILE A 303 -3.01 7.37 -4.79
C ILE A 303 -3.81 7.19 -6.07
N CYS A 304 -4.93 7.89 -6.17
CA CYS A 304 -5.80 7.85 -7.32
C CYS A 304 -6.02 9.25 -7.90
N VAL A 305 -6.32 9.27 -9.18
CA VAL A 305 -6.59 10.46 -9.98
C VAL A 305 -7.87 10.21 -10.75
N ARG A 306 -8.79 11.17 -10.72
CA ARG A 306 -9.99 11.19 -11.55
C ARG A 306 -10.16 12.54 -12.25
N GLY A 307 -11.08 12.60 -13.21
CA GLY A 307 -11.29 13.78 -14.06
C GLY A 307 -10.58 13.63 -15.41
N ASP A 308 -9.84 14.65 -15.84
CA ASP A 308 -9.22 14.72 -17.17
C ASP A 308 -7.90 13.94 -17.27
N TYR A 309 -7.70 12.90 -16.44
CA TYR A 309 -6.43 12.19 -16.33
C TYR A 309 -6.02 11.49 -17.64
N VAL A 310 -6.98 10.95 -18.41
CA VAL A 310 -6.69 10.35 -19.74
C VAL A 310 -6.16 11.43 -20.70
N LYS A 311 -6.80 12.60 -20.74
CA LYS A 311 -6.35 13.73 -21.58
C LYS A 311 -4.95 14.19 -21.16
N TYR A 312 -4.70 14.26 -19.85
CA TYR A 312 -3.40 14.62 -19.29
C TYR A 312 -2.29 13.62 -19.71
N PHE A 313 -2.50 12.33 -19.51
CA PHE A 313 -1.49 11.31 -19.83
C PHE A 313 -1.37 10.98 -21.32
N ASN A 314 -2.31 11.41 -22.16
CA ASN A 314 -2.12 11.44 -23.62
C ASN A 314 -1.12 12.52 -24.07
N ARG A 315 -0.91 13.56 -23.24
CA ARG A 315 0.03 14.66 -23.53
C ARG A 315 1.36 14.48 -22.81
N VAL A 316 1.34 13.92 -21.60
CA VAL A 316 2.48 13.78 -20.71
C VAL A 316 2.83 12.31 -20.53
N ARG A 317 4.12 11.96 -20.58
CA ARG A 317 4.59 10.60 -20.26
C ARG A 317 4.13 10.16 -18.86
N LEU A 318 3.75 8.89 -18.70
CA LEU A 318 3.26 8.33 -17.43
C LEU A 318 4.16 8.66 -16.24
N THR A 319 5.47 8.41 -16.35
CA THR A 319 6.46 8.72 -15.30
C THR A 319 6.50 10.22 -14.98
N ALA A 320 6.57 11.07 -15.99
CA ALA A 320 6.60 12.53 -15.81
C ALA A 320 5.34 13.05 -15.14
N GLY A 321 4.17 12.54 -15.53
CA GLY A 321 2.89 12.97 -14.98
C GLY A 321 2.69 12.53 -13.53
N ILE A 322 3.04 11.28 -13.21
CA ILE A 322 2.99 10.77 -11.83
C ILE A 322 3.93 11.56 -10.92
N LEU A 323 5.18 11.81 -11.35
CA LEU A 323 6.13 12.59 -10.57
C LEU A 323 5.66 14.05 -10.40
N ALA A 324 5.06 14.66 -11.41
CA ALA A 324 4.50 16.00 -11.31
C ALA A 324 3.34 16.07 -10.31
N ILE A 325 2.48 15.05 -10.26
CA ILE A 325 1.43 14.92 -9.24
C ILE A 325 2.05 14.88 -7.83
N LEU A 326 3.12 14.11 -7.63
CA LEU A 326 3.81 14.06 -6.34
C LEU A 326 4.42 15.42 -5.96
N VAL A 327 5.03 16.14 -6.91
CA VAL A 327 5.53 17.51 -6.66
C VAL A 327 4.38 18.46 -6.32
N ALA A 328 3.23 18.34 -6.98
CA ALA A 328 2.07 19.19 -6.73
C ALA A 328 1.50 19.04 -5.31
N LEU A 329 1.70 17.87 -4.69
CA LEU A 329 1.33 17.61 -3.29
C LEU A 329 2.33 18.20 -2.28
N ALA A 330 3.50 18.66 -2.71
CA ALA A 330 4.55 19.16 -1.82
C ALA A 330 4.11 20.35 -0.92
N PRO A 331 3.31 21.33 -1.40
CA PRO A 331 2.83 22.41 -0.53
C PRO A 331 1.95 21.92 0.63
N GLU A 332 1.19 20.85 0.45
CA GLU A 332 0.34 20.27 1.50
C GLU A 332 1.17 19.70 2.66
N LEU A 333 2.42 19.31 2.40
CA LEU A 333 3.35 18.87 3.46
C LEU A 333 3.60 19.98 4.50
N LEU A 334 3.65 21.24 4.07
CA LEU A 334 3.78 22.38 5.00
C LEU A 334 2.55 22.50 5.89
N ALA A 335 1.35 22.30 5.32
CA ALA A 335 0.09 22.39 6.05
C ALA A 335 -0.03 21.32 7.15
N VAL A 336 0.62 20.16 6.96
CA VAL A 336 0.69 19.07 7.96
C VAL A 336 1.95 19.11 8.84
N GLY A 337 2.70 20.22 8.82
CA GLY A 337 3.79 20.47 9.77
C GLY A 337 5.18 20.02 9.32
N ALA A 338 5.38 19.66 8.05
CA ALA A 338 6.74 19.51 7.51
C ALA A 338 7.46 20.86 7.44
N THR A 339 8.78 20.83 7.61
CA THR A 339 9.63 22.02 7.46
C THR A 339 9.85 22.36 5.99
N ALA A 340 10.13 23.63 5.69
CA ALA A 340 10.48 24.05 4.33
C ALA A 340 11.68 23.28 3.75
N ALA A 341 12.65 22.88 4.60
CA ALA A 341 13.80 22.09 4.18
C ALA A 341 13.40 20.67 3.77
N GLU A 342 12.48 20.04 4.50
CA GLU A 342 11.97 18.70 4.15
C GLU A 342 11.17 18.74 2.85
N VAL A 343 10.34 19.77 2.65
CA VAL A 343 9.59 19.96 1.41
C VAL A 343 10.52 20.24 0.22
N ALA A 344 11.57 21.05 0.41
CA ALA A 344 12.57 21.25 -0.63
C ALA A 344 13.30 19.95 -1.00
N ALA A 345 13.72 19.16 0.00
CA ALA A 345 14.39 17.88 -0.23
C ALA A 345 13.48 16.85 -0.90
N PHE A 346 12.18 16.87 -0.61
CA PHE A 346 11.17 16.07 -1.31
C PHE A 346 11.11 16.39 -2.80
N VAL A 347 10.95 17.67 -3.13
CA VAL A 347 10.86 18.15 -4.51
C VAL A 347 12.16 17.88 -5.25
N GLU A 348 13.31 18.07 -4.62
CA GLU A 348 14.63 17.75 -5.17
C GLU A 348 14.74 16.26 -5.51
N THR A 349 14.32 15.37 -4.60
CA THR A 349 14.33 13.92 -4.82
C THR A 349 13.48 13.52 -6.02
N ILE A 350 12.25 14.03 -6.10
CA ILE A 350 11.34 13.74 -7.22
C ILE A 350 11.88 14.30 -8.54
N THR A 351 12.46 15.50 -8.51
CA THR A 351 13.08 16.12 -9.69
C THR A 351 14.29 15.31 -10.16
N ALA A 352 15.09 14.78 -9.24
CA ALA A 352 16.20 13.89 -9.56
C ALA A 352 15.71 12.58 -10.20
N LEU A 353 14.64 11.98 -9.70
CA LEU A 353 14.00 10.81 -10.32
C LEU A 353 13.51 11.12 -11.74
N ALA A 354 12.90 12.29 -11.96
CA ALA A 354 12.48 12.73 -13.29
C ALA A 354 13.67 12.84 -14.25
N ALA A 355 14.78 13.43 -13.79
CA ALA A 355 15.99 13.59 -14.58
C ALA A 355 16.63 12.23 -14.96
N GLN A 356 16.61 11.24 -14.06
CA GLN A 356 17.13 9.89 -14.33
C GLN A 356 16.41 9.20 -15.49
N VAL A 357 15.13 9.49 -15.68
CA VAL A 357 14.31 8.91 -16.74
C VAL A 357 14.11 9.85 -17.94
N GLY A 358 14.86 10.97 -17.98
CA GLY A 358 14.78 11.97 -19.06
C GLY A 358 13.42 12.67 -19.16
N ALA A 359 12.67 12.74 -18.05
CA ALA A 359 11.35 13.34 -18.00
C ALA A 359 11.42 14.82 -17.60
N VAL A 360 10.64 15.65 -18.32
CA VAL A 360 10.35 17.03 -17.92
C VAL A 360 9.01 17.04 -17.17
N LEU A 361 9.00 17.58 -15.96
CA LEU A 361 7.80 17.63 -15.14
C LEU A 361 6.85 18.74 -15.63
N PRO A 362 5.60 18.43 -16.00
CA PRO A 362 4.60 19.47 -16.28
C PRO A 362 4.23 20.23 -14.99
N ALA A 363 3.82 21.49 -15.15
CA ALA A 363 3.30 22.28 -14.04
C ALA A 363 1.87 21.85 -13.68
N LEU A 364 1.62 21.72 -12.38
CA LEU A 364 0.30 21.47 -11.79
C LEU A 364 0.09 22.45 -10.64
N THR A 365 -1.08 23.06 -10.58
CA THR A 365 -1.45 24.02 -9.53
C THR A 365 -2.66 23.54 -8.77
N LEU A 366 -2.58 23.54 -7.44
CA LEU A 366 -3.71 23.25 -6.56
C LEU A 366 -4.79 24.33 -6.72
N ALA A 367 -6.04 23.90 -6.79
CA ALA A 367 -7.22 24.77 -6.70
C ALA A 367 -7.30 25.34 -5.27
N LEU A 368 -7.09 26.65 -5.12
CA LEU A 368 -7.23 27.36 -3.85
C LEU A 368 -8.70 27.56 -3.45
#